data_AF-X1KKP6-F1
#
_entry.id   AF-X1KKP6-F1
#
_cell.length_a   1.000
_cell.length_b   1.000
_cell.length_c   1.000
_cell.angle_alpha   90.00
_cell.angle_beta   90.00
_cell.angle_gamma   90.00
#
_symmetry.space_group_name_H-M   'P 1'
#
loop_
_entity.id
_entity.type
_entity.pdbx_description
1 polymer ?
#
loop_
_entity_poly.entity_id
_entity_poly.type
_entity_poly.pdbx_seq_one_letter_code
_entity_poly.pdbx_strand_id
1 'polypeptide(L)' 'MDDEFDVLIDNAIIVDGINKAHKGAIGIKGERINAVGDISGDAKKRKTLTN' A
#
# COMPACT_ATOMS: atom_id res chain seq x y z
N MET A 1 -9.75 15.69 -8.68
CA MET A 1 -9.84 14.28 -8.25
C MET A 1 -8.99 14.18 -7.00
N ASP A 2 -9.63 13.98 -5.84
CA ASP A 2 -8.91 13.78 -4.58
C ASP A 2 -8.71 12.28 -4.40
N ASP A 3 -7.61 11.75 -4.94
CA ASP A 3 -7.28 10.34 -4.78
C ASP A 3 -7.03 10.01 -3.30
N GLU A 4 -7.51 8.86 -2.85
CA GLU A 4 -7.36 8.40 -1.46
C GLU A 4 -5.88 8.24 -1.08
N PHE A 5 -5.07 7.78 -2.04
CA PHE A 5 -3.62 7.63 -1.89
C PHE A 5 -2.85 8.43 -2.94
N ASP A 6 -1.67 8.92 -2.58
CA ASP A 6 -0.73 9.44 -3.57
C ASP A 6 0.05 8.30 -4.22
N VAL A 7 0.38 7.25 -3.45
CA VAL A 7 0.95 6.00 -3.96
C VAL A 7 0.25 4.81 -3.31
N LEU A 8 -0.15 3.84 -4.13
CA LEU A 8 -0.62 2.53 -3.67
C LEU A 8 0.29 1.44 -4.24
N ILE A 9 0.90 0.66 -3.36
CA ILE A 9 1.73 -0.50 -3.72
C ILE A 9 0.91 -1.76 -3.49
N ASP A 10 0.61 -2.50 -4.55
CA ASP A 10 -0.23 -3.70 -4.51
C ASP A 10 0.59 -4.99 -4.57
N ASN A 11 0.01 -6.05 -3.99
CA ASN A 11 0.56 -7.42 -4.00
C ASN A 11 1.99 -7.50 -3.42
N ALA A 12 2.24 -6.73 -2.35
CA ALA A 12 3.51 -6.75 -1.63
C ALA A 12 3.54 -7.85 -0.57
N ILE A 13 4.73 -8.41 -0.31
CA ILE A 13 5.01 -9.13 0.93
C ILE A 13 5.51 -8.10 1.94
N ILE A 14 4.72 -7.87 2.97
CA ILE A 14 4.93 -6.83 3.98
C ILE A 14 5.60 -7.45 5.20
N VAL A 15 6.69 -6.82 5.64
CA VAL A 15 7.39 -7.13 6.89
C VAL A 15 7.42 -5.85 7.72
N ASP A 16 6.48 -5.73 8.67
CA ASP A 16 6.24 -4.52 9.47
C ASP A 16 6.89 -4.55 10.87
N GLY A 17 7.46 -5.70 11.25
CA GLY A 17 8.08 -5.91 12.56
C GLY A 17 7.10 -6.14 13.72
N ILE A 18 5.79 -6.13 13.45
CA ILE A 18 4.72 -6.40 14.43
C ILE A 18 4.12 -7.78 14.16
N ASN A 19 3.78 -8.03 12.90
CA ASN A 19 3.15 -9.25 12.43
C ASN A 19 4.17 -10.16 11.72
N LYS A 20 3.77 -11.42 11.51
CA LYS A 20 4.49 -12.27 10.56
C LYS A 20 4.39 -11.67 9.15
N ALA A 21 5.40 -11.96 8.33
CA ALA A 21 5.40 -11.57 6.93
C ALA A 21 4.10 -12.03 6.25
N HIS A 22 3.39 -11.08 5.63
CA HIS A 22 2.07 -11.33 5.05
C HIS A 22 1.92 -10.60 3.72
N LYS A 23 0.99 -11.07 2.87
CA LYS A 23 0.66 -10.38 1.63
C LYS A 23 -0.33 -9.25 1.89
N GLY A 24 -0.18 -8.15 1.16
CA GLY A 24 -1.13 -7.04 1.19
C GLY A 24 -0.71 -5.90 0.28
N ALA A 25 -1.22 -4.72 0.57
CA ALA A 25 -0.92 -3.48 -0.08
C ALA A 25 -0.52 -2.41 0.94
N ILE A 26 0.19 -1.38 0.45
CA ILE A 26 0.66 -0.25 1.25
C ILE A 26 0.19 1.04 0.57
N GLY A 27 -0.60 1.82 1.30
CA GLY A 27 -1.13 3.11 0.88
C GLY A 27 -0.35 4.26 1.52
N ILE A 28 0.12 5.19 0.70
CA ILE A 28 0.91 6.35 1.10
C ILE A 28 0.14 7.63 0.77
N LYS A 29 0.08 8.56 1.73
CA LYS A 29 -0.50 9.90 1.55
C LYS A 29 0.49 10.94 2.07
N GLY A 30 0.86 11.90 1.23
CA GLY A 30 1.98 12.79 1.47
C GLY A 30 3.27 11.99 1.69
N GLU A 31 3.90 12.20 2.85
CA GLU A 31 5.17 11.57 3.22
C GLU A 31 5.00 10.44 4.27
N ARG A 32 3.75 10.00 4.51
CA ARG A 32 3.45 8.99 5.54
C ARG A 32 2.72 7.80 4.97
N ILE A 33 2.98 6.64 5.57
CA ILE A 33 2.15 5.45 5.37
C ILE A 33 0.80 5.73 6.04
N ASN A 34 -0.26 5.66 5.25
CA ASN A 34 -1.64 5.89 5.71
C ASN A 34 -2.32 4.55 6.05
N ALA A 35 -2.07 3.51 5.25
CA ALA A 35 -2.70 2.22 5.41
C ALA A 35 -1.77 1.07 4.99
N VAL A 36 -1.91 -0.08 5.66
CA VAL A 36 -1.14 -1.32 5.43
C VAL A 36 -2.06 -2.51 5.62
N GLY A 37 -2.02 -3.48 4.71
CA GLY A 37 -2.77 -4.74 4.84
C GLY A 37 -3.61 -5.04 3.60
N ASP A 38 -4.78 -5.65 3.77
CA ASP A 38 -5.72 -5.88 2.66
C ASP A 38 -6.51 -4.60 2.38
N ILE A 39 -5.93 -3.72 1.56
CA ILE A 39 -6.48 -2.40 1.25
C ILE A 39 -6.66 -2.24 -0.25
N SER A 40 -7.72 -1.55 -0.63
CA SER A 40 -8.04 -1.19 -2.01
C SER A 40 -8.47 0.26 -2.07
N GLY A 41 -8.10 0.98 -3.13
CA GLY A 41 -8.54 2.36 -3.32
C GLY A 41 -7.94 3.01 -4.56
N ASP A 42 -8.37 4.24 -4.79
CA ASP A 42 -7.85 5.07 -5.88
C ASP A 42 -6.55 5.74 -5.45
N ALA A 43 -5.59 5.75 -6.37
CA ALA A 43 -4.29 6.31 -6.13
C ALA A 43 -3.80 7.07 -7.35
N LYS A 44 -3.18 8.24 -7.12
CA LYS A 44 -2.49 9.00 -8.19
C LYS A 44 -1.48 8.12 -8.92
N LYS A 45 -0.81 7.24 -8.16
CA LYS A 45 0.16 6.29 -8.70
C LYS A 45 -0.05 4.91 -8.08
N ARG A 46 -0.34 3.93 -8.93
CA ARG A 46 -0.42 2.52 -8.55
C ARG A 46 0.83 1.78 -8.99
N LYS A 47 1.38 0.95 -8.10
CA LYS A 47 2.49 0.05 -8.40
C LYS A 47 2.16 -1.36 -7.93
N THR A 48 1.85 -2.24 -8.86
CA THR A 48 1.65 -3.66 -8.58
C THR A 48 2.98 -4.39 -8.64
N LEU A 49 3.31 -5.14 -7.60
CA LEU A 49 4.49 -6.00 -7.58
C LEU A 49 4.15 -7.37 -8.20
N THR A 50 5.08 -7.86 -9.01
CA THR A 50 5.02 -9.17 -9.67
C THR A 50 6.29 -9.91 -9.29
N ASN A 51 6.14 -11.16 -8.84
CA ASN A 51 7.27 -12.07 -8.63
C ASN A 51 7.62 -12.79 -9.93
#